data_AF-A0A961CXZ4-F1
#
_entry.id   AF-A0A961CXZ4-F1
#
_cell.length_a   1.000
_cell.length_b   1.000
_cell.length_c   1.000
_cell.angle_alpha   90.00
_cell.angle_beta   90.00
_cell.angle_gamma   90.00
#
_symmetry.space_group_name_H-M   'P 1'
#
loop_
_entity.id
_entity.type
_entity.pdbx_description
1 polymer ?
#
loop_
_entity_poly.entity_id
_entity_poly.type
_entity_poly.pdbx_seq_one_letter_code
_entity_poly.pdbx_strand_id
1 'polypeptide(L)'
;ARRFAAPVALDARTRDGSLRAAATSAGAAVLLYEGGEAGRFDEDAITAGVHGVLRVMAGEQMIEHAPAPTSRTEVARSSRWVRASRSGIAHTEVEPGDHVERGDVLAVLHDPFGKRLSVVRARTAGIVIGLTRSPLLNRGDAVAHVAEVETDVAGWAAD
;
A
#
# COMPACT_ATOMS: atom_id res chain seq x y z
N ALA A 1 -3.12 -13.51 -6.86
CA ALA A 1 -2.22 -12.65 -6.04
C ALA A 1 -0.78 -13.15 -6.06
N ARG A 2 -0.44 -14.31 -5.47
CA ARG A 2 0.96 -14.78 -5.38
C ARG A 2 1.72 -14.87 -6.72
N ARG A 3 1.06 -15.33 -7.79
CA ARG A 3 1.65 -15.35 -9.15
C ARG A 3 2.00 -13.95 -9.67
N PHE A 4 1.17 -12.95 -9.36
CA PHE A 4 1.44 -11.56 -9.74
C PHE A 4 2.70 -11.02 -9.06
N ALA A 5 3.01 -11.47 -7.84
CA ALA A 5 4.24 -11.17 -7.12
C ALA A 5 4.54 -9.67 -6.95
N ALA A 6 3.54 -8.89 -6.53
CA ALA A 6 3.79 -7.56 -5.97
C ALA A 6 4.42 -7.69 -4.56
N PRO A 7 5.17 -6.69 -4.06
CA PRO A 7 5.77 -6.74 -2.73
C PRO A 7 4.75 -6.95 -1.60
N VAL A 8 3.56 -6.33 -1.73
CA VAL A 8 2.47 -6.48 -0.77
C VAL A 8 1.20 -6.93 -1.49
N ALA A 9 0.46 -7.86 -0.89
CA ALA A 9 -0.88 -8.25 -1.28
C ALA A 9 -1.85 -8.08 -0.12
N LEU A 10 -2.97 -7.41 -0.38
CA LEU A 10 -4.03 -7.22 0.61
C LEU A 10 -5.22 -8.14 0.31
N ASP A 11 -5.59 -8.99 1.27
CA ASP A 11 -6.81 -9.80 1.23
C ASP A 11 -8.03 -8.92 1.58
N ALA A 12 -8.37 -8.02 0.66
CA ALA A 12 -9.41 -7.02 0.85
C ALA A 12 -10.79 -7.55 0.46
N ARG A 13 -11.78 -7.28 1.32
CA ARG A 13 -13.19 -7.51 0.97
C ARG A 13 -13.59 -6.69 -0.25
N THR A 14 -14.49 -7.26 -1.04
CA THR A 14 -15.12 -6.56 -2.16
C THR A 14 -16.11 -5.52 -1.62
N ARG A 15 -16.11 -4.33 -2.23
CA ARG A 15 -17.04 -3.25 -1.90
C ARG A 15 -18.21 -3.27 -2.87
N ASP A 16 -19.42 -3.17 -2.35
CA ASP A 16 -20.63 -3.07 -3.18
C ASP A 16 -20.57 -1.88 -4.14
N GLY A 17 -21.11 -2.05 -5.35
CA GLY A 17 -21.07 -1.09 -6.45
C GLY A 17 -19.69 -0.88 -7.11
N SER A 18 -18.64 -1.61 -6.70
CA SER A 18 -17.33 -1.52 -7.36
C SER A 18 -17.22 -2.39 -8.62
N LEU A 19 -16.28 -2.06 -9.51
CA LEU A 19 -15.94 -2.92 -10.65
C LEU A 19 -15.55 -4.34 -10.22
N ARG A 20 -14.85 -4.46 -9.07
CA ARG A 20 -14.51 -5.76 -8.47
C ARG A 20 -15.76 -6.56 -8.12
N ALA A 21 -16.79 -5.91 -7.57
CA ALA A 21 -18.08 -6.55 -7.27
C ALA A 21 -18.75 -7.04 -8.54
N ALA A 22 -18.89 -6.18 -9.55
CA ALA A 22 -19.51 -6.56 -10.82
C ALA A 22 -18.80 -7.75 -11.49
N ALA A 23 -17.47 -7.72 -11.57
CA ALA A 23 -16.68 -8.80 -12.16
C ALA A 23 -16.79 -10.12 -11.37
N THR A 24 -16.72 -10.05 -10.03
CA THR A 24 -16.89 -11.23 -9.18
C THR A 24 -18.30 -11.83 -9.31
N SER A 25 -19.34 -10.98 -9.37
CA SER A 25 -20.73 -11.41 -9.58
C SER A 25 -20.95 -12.08 -10.94
N ALA A 26 -20.13 -11.75 -11.94
CA ALA A 26 -20.11 -12.42 -13.24
C ALA A 26 -19.29 -13.72 -13.26
N GLY A 27 -18.76 -14.17 -12.11
CA GLY A 27 -17.95 -15.37 -11.98
C GLY A 27 -16.48 -15.21 -12.36
N ALA A 28 -16.01 -13.99 -12.63
CA ALA A 28 -14.61 -13.75 -12.96
C ALA A 28 -13.73 -13.68 -11.69
N ALA A 29 -12.52 -14.24 -11.78
CA ALA A 29 -11.48 -13.99 -10.80
C ALA A 29 -10.94 -12.56 -10.96
N VAL A 30 -10.82 -11.82 -9.86
CA VAL A 30 -10.39 -10.41 -9.86
C VAL A 30 -9.14 -10.24 -9.03
N LEU A 31 -8.14 -9.57 -9.62
CA LEU A 31 -6.99 -9.02 -8.91
C LEU A 31 -6.92 -7.52 -9.20
N LEU A 32 -6.89 -6.71 -8.15
CA LEU A 32 -6.64 -5.28 -8.27
C LEU A 32 -5.16 -5.02 -8.01
N TYR A 33 -4.55 -4.29 -8.93
CA TYR A 33 -3.21 -3.75 -8.77
C TYR A 33 -3.30 -2.26 -8.53
N GLU A 34 -2.67 -1.79 -7.45
CA GLU A 34 -2.48 -0.38 -7.13
C GLU A 34 -0.97 -0.14 -7.12
N GLY A 35 -0.50 0.83 -7.90
CA GLY A 35 0.91 1.14 -8.03
C GLY A 35 1.12 2.57 -8.55
N GLY A 36 2.19 3.19 -8.09
CA GLY A 36 2.52 4.59 -8.41
C GLY A 36 1.54 5.58 -7.77
N GLU A 37 1.44 6.77 -8.36
CA GLU A 37 0.48 7.79 -7.92
C GLU A 37 -0.16 8.52 -9.11
N ALA A 38 -1.20 9.29 -8.83
CA ALA A 38 -1.92 10.02 -9.85
C ALA A 38 -1.05 11.13 -10.49
N GLY A 39 -1.14 11.25 -11.81
CA GLY A 39 -0.58 12.39 -12.56
C GLY A 39 0.91 12.32 -12.88
N ARG A 40 1.59 11.21 -12.59
CA ARG A 40 2.99 10.98 -12.97
C ARG A 40 3.25 9.52 -13.33
N PHE A 41 4.26 9.30 -14.17
CA PHE A 41 4.77 7.95 -14.41
C PHE A 41 5.70 7.51 -13.29
N ASP A 42 5.64 6.22 -13.00
CA ASP A 42 6.44 5.55 -11.99
C ASP A 42 6.92 4.24 -12.62
N GLU A 43 8.17 4.23 -13.09
CA GLU A 43 8.72 3.12 -13.89
C GLU A 43 8.78 1.82 -13.10
N ASP A 44 8.98 1.89 -11.79
CA ASP A 44 8.98 0.72 -10.92
C ASP A 44 7.57 0.13 -10.83
N ALA A 45 6.55 0.98 -10.63
CA ALA A 45 5.16 0.55 -10.62
C ALA A 45 4.69 0.01 -11.98
N ILE A 46 5.13 0.61 -13.09
CA ILE A 46 4.80 0.15 -14.44
C ILE A 46 5.44 -1.22 -14.68
N THR A 47 6.73 -1.35 -14.39
CA THR A 47 7.47 -2.61 -14.55
C THR A 47 6.87 -3.72 -13.70
N ALA A 48 6.57 -3.45 -12.43
CA ALA A 48 5.90 -4.40 -11.54
C ALA A 48 4.53 -4.81 -12.07
N GLY A 49 3.74 -3.87 -12.59
CA GLY A 49 2.44 -4.10 -13.21
C GLY A 49 2.52 -5.02 -14.42
N VAL A 50 3.37 -4.67 -15.39
CA VAL A 50 3.56 -5.42 -16.64
C VAL A 50 4.06 -6.84 -16.34
N HIS A 51 5.12 -6.97 -15.53
CA HIS A 51 5.67 -8.28 -15.19
C HIS A 51 4.66 -9.12 -14.39
N GLY A 52 3.89 -8.51 -13.50
CA GLY A 52 2.86 -9.18 -12.73
C GLY A 52 1.74 -9.74 -13.60
N VAL A 53 1.26 -8.98 -14.59
CA VAL A 53 0.26 -9.46 -15.56
C VAL A 53 0.81 -10.63 -16.38
N LEU A 54 2.04 -10.52 -16.90
CA LEU A 54 2.67 -11.59 -17.68
C LEU A 54 2.80 -12.88 -16.86
N ARG A 55 3.19 -12.80 -15.58
CA ARG A 55 3.24 -13.97 -14.69
C ARG A 55 1.87 -14.60 -14.45
N VAL A 56 0.82 -13.80 -14.34
CA VAL A 56 -0.55 -14.32 -14.22
C VAL A 56 -0.94 -15.04 -15.51
N MET A 57 -0.73 -14.43 -16.68
CA MET A 57 -1.03 -15.03 -17.98
C MET A 57 -0.29 -16.36 -18.19
N ALA A 58 1.00 -16.42 -17.85
CA ALA A 58 1.78 -17.66 -17.93
C ALA A 58 1.23 -18.74 -16.97
N GLY A 59 0.85 -18.34 -15.76
CA GLY A 59 0.23 -19.24 -14.78
C GLY A 59 -1.16 -19.76 -15.18
N GLU A 60 -1.87 -19.05 -16.04
CA GLU A 60 -3.12 -19.48 -16.67
C GLU A 60 -2.91 -20.10 -18.06
N GLN A 61 -1.67 -20.43 -18.44
CA GLN A 61 -1.31 -21.10 -19.69
C GLN A 61 -1.69 -20.31 -20.96
N MET A 62 -1.86 -18.99 -20.85
CA MET A 62 -2.13 -18.13 -22.01
C MET A 62 -0.86 -17.81 -22.81
N ILE A 63 0.30 -17.86 -22.14
CA ILE A 63 1.64 -17.66 -22.71
C ILE A 63 2.62 -18.64 -22.06
N GLU A 64 3.76 -18.87 -22.72
CA GLU A 64 4.76 -19.85 -22.25
C GLU A 64 5.75 -19.30 -21.23
N HIS A 65 6.09 -18.01 -21.30
CA HIS A 65 7.19 -17.42 -20.54
C HIS A 65 6.79 -16.10 -19.88
N ALA A 66 7.30 -15.87 -18.67
CA ALA A 66 7.13 -14.62 -17.93
C ALA A 66 8.40 -14.30 -17.11
N PRO A 67 8.66 -13.02 -16.83
CA PRO A 67 9.78 -12.62 -15.96
C PRO A 67 9.66 -13.22 -14.55
N ALA A 68 10.79 -13.67 -14.00
CA ALA A 68 10.85 -14.16 -12.63
C ALA A 68 10.42 -13.09 -11.61
N PRO A 69 9.81 -13.48 -10.48
CA PRO A 69 9.52 -12.54 -9.40
C PRO A 69 10.81 -12.02 -8.78
N THR A 70 10.83 -10.73 -8.42
CA THR A 70 11.99 -10.04 -7.85
C THR A 70 11.93 -9.89 -6.34
N SER A 71 10.77 -10.15 -5.73
CA SER A 71 10.58 -10.09 -4.27
C SER A 71 9.54 -11.10 -3.80
N ARG A 72 9.57 -11.41 -2.50
CA ARG A 72 8.50 -12.17 -1.84
C ARG A 72 7.31 -11.25 -1.59
N THR A 73 6.10 -11.76 -1.83
CA THR A 73 4.86 -11.05 -1.47
C THR A 73 4.55 -11.24 0.00
N GLU A 74 4.49 -10.14 0.73
CA GLU A 74 3.91 -10.09 2.07
C GLU A 74 2.39 -9.96 1.99
N VAL A 75 1.68 -10.75 2.79
CA VAL A 75 0.21 -10.82 2.73
C VAL A 75 -0.37 -10.15 3.97
N ALA A 76 -1.06 -9.03 3.76
CA ALA A 76 -1.84 -8.35 4.77
C ALA A 76 -3.31 -8.79 4.70
N ARG A 77 -3.94 -8.97 5.86
CA ARG A 77 -5.38 -9.31 5.96
C ARG A 77 -6.25 -8.11 6.30
N SER A 78 -5.64 -7.06 6.83
CA SER A 78 -6.27 -5.82 7.21
C SER A 78 -5.38 -4.65 6.82
N SER A 79 -5.99 -3.49 6.66
CA SER A 79 -5.27 -2.24 6.47
C SER A 79 -6.12 -1.09 6.97
N ARG A 80 -5.47 0.01 7.33
CA ARG A 80 -6.16 1.16 7.90
C ARG A 80 -5.55 2.48 7.45
N TRP A 81 -6.44 3.40 7.07
CA TRP A 81 -6.09 4.80 6.91
C TRP A 81 -5.92 5.47 8.28
N VAL A 82 -4.73 6.02 8.52
CA VAL A 82 -4.47 7.00 9.56
C VAL A 82 -4.82 8.37 9.00
N ARG A 83 -5.61 9.13 9.77
CA ARG A 83 -6.21 10.39 9.32
C ARG A 83 -5.74 11.58 10.16
N ALA A 84 -5.72 12.74 9.54
CA ALA A 84 -5.37 13.99 10.20
C ALA A 84 -6.41 14.35 11.28
N SER A 85 -5.96 14.59 12.51
CA SER A 85 -6.81 15.01 13.62
C SER A 85 -7.07 16.53 13.62
N ARG A 86 -6.24 17.30 12.91
CA ARG A 86 -6.30 18.76 12.76
C ARG A 86 -5.94 19.14 11.32
N SER A 87 -6.37 20.32 10.87
CA SER A 87 -5.88 20.89 9.62
C SER A 87 -4.49 21.51 9.79
N GLY A 88 -3.66 21.47 8.76
CA GLY A 88 -2.31 22.05 8.79
C GLY A 88 -1.45 21.66 7.58
N ILE A 89 -0.21 22.14 7.59
CA ILE A 89 0.81 21.80 6.61
C ILE A 89 1.49 20.50 7.06
N ALA A 90 1.38 19.44 6.26
CA ALA A 90 1.88 18.12 6.57
C ALA A 90 3.32 17.93 6.10
N HIS A 91 4.16 17.45 7.02
CA HIS A 91 5.47 16.90 6.74
C HIS A 91 5.42 15.42 7.07
N THR A 92 5.60 14.56 6.07
CA THR A 92 5.63 13.11 6.24
C THR A 92 7.02 12.67 6.71
N GLU A 93 7.07 11.68 7.60
CA GLU A 93 8.30 11.12 8.17
C GLU A 93 8.58 9.69 7.67
N VAL A 94 7.75 9.21 6.72
CA VAL A 94 7.78 7.87 6.15
C VAL A 94 7.52 7.95 4.64
N GLU A 95 7.91 6.91 3.92
CA GLU A 95 7.61 6.69 2.51
C GLU A 95 6.83 5.38 2.30
N PRO A 96 6.11 5.22 1.17
CA PRO A 96 5.52 3.93 0.81
C PRO A 96 6.58 2.82 0.75
N GLY A 97 6.28 1.67 1.35
CA GLY A 97 7.19 0.54 1.50
C GLY A 97 7.87 0.47 2.88
N ASP A 98 7.88 1.56 3.64
CA ASP A 98 8.44 1.56 4.99
C ASP A 98 7.66 0.67 5.94
N HIS A 99 8.39 -0.06 6.78
CA HIS A 99 7.85 -0.78 7.92
C HIS A 99 7.73 0.17 9.11
N VAL A 100 6.59 0.13 9.79
CA VAL A 100 6.32 0.96 10.97
C VAL A 100 5.82 0.10 12.11
N GLU A 101 6.14 0.49 13.33
CA GLU A 101 5.57 -0.04 14.56
C GLU A 101 4.43 0.83 15.09
N ARG A 102 3.62 0.28 15.99
CA ARG A 102 2.57 1.05 16.67
C ARG A 102 3.20 2.18 17.47
N GLY A 103 2.83 3.41 17.13
CA GLY A 103 3.30 4.62 17.82
C GLY A 103 4.30 5.44 17.01
N ASP A 104 4.88 4.87 15.96
CA ASP A 104 5.79 5.59 15.07
C ASP A 104 5.15 6.82 14.46
N VAL A 105 5.95 7.85 14.22
CA VAL A 105 5.49 9.09 13.61
C VAL A 105 5.37 8.88 12.10
N LEU A 106 4.19 9.12 11.56
CA LEU A 106 3.93 9.06 10.12
C LEU A 106 4.00 10.45 9.48
N ALA A 107 3.54 11.47 10.22
CA ALA A 107 3.61 12.86 9.79
C ALA A 107 3.48 13.83 10.96
N VAL A 108 3.97 15.05 10.77
CA VAL A 108 3.78 16.18 11.69
C VAL A 108 3.05 17.31 10.96
N LEU A 109 2.00 17.85 11.59
CA LEU A 109 1.24 18.97 11.06
C LEU A 109 1.71 20.27 11.71
N HIS A 110 1.97 21.29 10.90
CA HIS A 110 2.40 22.62 11.32
C HIS A 110 1.41 23.70 10.88
N ASP A 111 1.44 24.85 11.54
CA ASP A 111 0.87 26.08 10.99
C ASP A 111 1.89 26.78 10.04
N PRO A 112 1.48 27.82 9.30
CA PRO A 112 2.38 28.54 8.40
C PRO A 112 3.58 29.21 9.06
N PHE A 113 3.60 29.33 10.40
CA PHE A 113 4.70 29.92 11.17
C PHE A 113 5.63 28.84 11.77
N GLY A 114 5.42 27.57 11.42
CA GLY A 114 6.24 26.44 11.87
C GLY A 114 5.85 25.91 13.26
N LYS A 115 4.75 26.38 13.87
CA LYS A 115 4.28 25.83 15.14
C LYS A 115 3.68 24.46 14.90
N ARG A 116 4.14 23.45 15.64
CA ARG A 116 3.57 22.10 15.62
C ARG A 116 2.13 22.10 16.15
N LEU A 117 1.20 21.66 15.30
CA LEU A 117 -0.23 21.55 15.60
C LEU A 117 -0.63 20.16 16.06
N SER A 118 -0.06 19.11 15.46
CA SER A 118 -0.41 17.71 15.70
C SER A 118 0.70 16.76 15.23
N VAL A 119 0.77 15.57 15.83
CA VAL A 119 1.59 14.45 15.36
C VAL A 119 0.65 13.31 14.95
N VAL A 120 0.82 12.80 13.74
CA VAL A 120 0.08 11.66 13.20
C VAL A 120 0.93 10.42 13.44
N ARG A 121 0.38 9.45 14.18
CA ARG A 121 1.09 8.23 14.58
C ARG A 121 0.46 6.97 14.02
N ALA A 122 1.29 5.97 13.74
CA ALA A 122 0.88 4.62 13.40
C ALA A 122 0.01 4.02 14.50
N ARG A 123 -1.11 3.41 14.11
CA ARG A 123 -2.06 2.78 15.05
C ARG A 123 -1.79 1.29 15.27
N THR A 124 -1.00 0.70 14.39
CA THR A 124 -0.64 -0.71 14.30
C THR A 124 0.73 -0.81 13.66
N ALA A 125 1.41 -1.94 13.87
CA ALA A 125 2.58 -2.29 13.08
C ALA A 125 2.16 -2.72 11.67
N GLY A 126 3.04 -2.52 10.69
CA GLY A 126 2.77 -2.92 9.32
C GLY A 126 3.61 -2.17 8.28
N ILE A 127 3.15 -2.19 7.03
CA ILE A 127 3.82 -1.53 5.91
C ILE A 127 2.98 -0.33 5.45
N VAL A 128 3.62 0.81 5.19
CA VAL A 128 2.97 1.97 4.56
C VAL A 128 2.72 1.66 3.09
N ILE A 129 1.45 1.47 2.69
CA ILE A 129 1.04 1.14 1.32
C ILE A 129 0.40 2.31 0.56
N GLY A 130 0.20 3.44 1.26
CA GLY A 130 -0.33 4.66 0.65
C GLY A 130 0.02 5.85 1.52
N LEU A 131 0.33 6.98 0.89
CA LEU A 131 0.74 8.21 1.57
C LEU A 131 0.20 9.42 0.81
N THR A 132 -0.28 10.42 1.53
CA THR A 132 -0.66 11.69 0.91
C THR A 132 0.57 12.42 0.37
N ARG A 133 0.44 13.00 -0.83
CA ARG A 133 1.39 13.96 -1.39
C ARG A 133 0.90 15.41 -1.30
N SER A 134 -0.32 15.63 -0.82
CA SER A 134 -0.81 17.00 -0.58
C SER A 134 -0.13 17.58 0.66
N PRO A 135 0.56 18.73 0.56
CA PRO A 135 1.16 19.37 1.72
C PRO A 135 0.11 20.02 2.61
N LEU A 136 -1.07 20.35 2.09
CA LEU A 136 -2.17 20.93 2.87
C LEU A 136 -3.20 19.85 3.19
N LEU A 137 -3.44 19.63 4.47
CA LEU A 137 -4.42 18.67 4.95
C LEU A 137 -5.50 19.36 5.79
N ASN A 138 -6.72 18.88 5.62
CA ASN A 138 -7.86 19.18 6.48
C ASN A 138 -8.03 18.09 7.53
N ARG A 139 -8.69 18.43 8.63
CA ARG A 139 -9.12 17.43 9.62
C ARG A 139 -9.98 16.36 8.92
N GLY A 140 -9.59 15.10 9.10
CA GLY A 140 -10.26 13.94 8.51
C GLY A 140 -9.59 13.42 7.23
N ASP A 141 -8.71 14.20 6.61
CA ASP A 141 -7.99 13.77 5.41
C ASP A 141 -7.12 12.55 5.70
N ALA A 142 -7.00 11.70 4.69
CA ALA A 142 -6.15 10.52 4.71
C ALA A 142 -4.68 10.95 4.67
N VAL A 143 -3.88 10.45 5.63
CA VAL A 143 -2.45 10.77 5.73
C VAL A 143 -1.63 9.60 5.20
N ALA A 144 -1.81 8.43 5.81
CA ALA A 144 -1.08 7.21 5.47
C ALA A 144 -2.01 6.01 5.57
N HIS A 145 -1.84 5.04 4.67
CA HIS A 145 -2.53 3.75 4.67
C HIS A 145 -1.54 2.69 5.10
N VAL A 146 -1.78 2.05 6.24
CA VAL A 146 -0.91 1.00 6.77
C VAL A 146 -1.58 -0.36 6.54
N ALA A 147 -0.88 -1.26 5.87
CA ALA A 147 -1.24 -2.66 5.75
C ALA A 147 -0.70 -3.43 6.95
N GLU A 148 -1.57 -4.11 7.69
CA GLU A 148 -1.21 -4.93 8.84
C GLU A 148 -0.64 -6.25 8.32
N VAL A 149 0.69 -6.33 8.29
CA VAL A 149 1.42 -7.56 8.03
C VAL A 149 1.87 -8.15 9.37
N GLU A 150 1.79 -9.47 9.50
CA GLU A 150 2.41 -10.17 10.62
C GLU A 150 3.92 -9.99 10.47
N THR A 151 4.54 -9.27 11.40
CA THR A 151 5.99 -9.21 11.49
C THR A 151 6.45 -10.59 11.89
N ASP A 152 7.06 -11.35 10.97
CA ASP A 152 7.83 -12.54 11.30
C ASP A 152 9.06 -12.06 12.11
N VAL A 153 8.87 -11.78 13.41
CA VAL A 153 9.97 -11.73 14.38
C VAL A 153 10.39 -13.16 14.69
N ALA A 154 10.90 -13.85 13.67
CA ALA A 154 11.47 -15.18 13.80
C ALA A 154 12.84 -15.20 13.09
N GLY A 155 13.85 -14.75 13.84
CA GLY A 155 15.22 -15.25 13.78
C GLY A 155 15.87 -15.34 12.40
N TRP A 156 16.41 -14.22 11.90
CA TRP A 156 17.63 -14.29 11.09
C TRP A 156 18.82 -14.55 12.03
N ALA A 157 18.98 -15.81 12.44
CA ALA A 157 20.29 -16.35 12.76
C ALA A 157 20.80 -17.03 11.48
N ALA A 158 21.67 -16.34 10.76
CA ALA A 158 22.47 -16.98 9.72
C ALA A 158 23.74 -17.50 10.41
N ASP A 159 23.75 -18.81 10.67
CA ASP A 159 24.96 -19.63 10.64
C ASP A 159 25.00 -20.32 9.26
#